data_AF-K9AGJ4-F1
#
_entry.id   AF-K9AGJ4-F1
#
_cell.length_a   1.000
_cell.length_b   1.000
_cell.length_c   1.000
_cell.angle_alpha   90.00
_cell.angle_beta   90.00
_cell.angle_gamma   90.00
#
_symmetry.space_group_name_H-M   'P 1'
#
loop_
_entity.id
_entity.type
_entity.pdbx_description
1 polymer ?
#
loop_
_entity_poly.entity_id
_entity_poly.type
_entity_poly.pdbx_seq_one_letter_code
_entity_poly.pdbx_strand_id
1 'polypeptide(L)'
;MFNINIDEQEARELLEQAINQRVDELAKEKFFMTYKELSEYLNLSKPTIEELLINNGMKYYMVGSTYRFKKSDVDEFMEKITSHMDIHNNDLKQINVKKLLSTI
;
A
#
# COMPACT_ATOMS: atom_id res chain seq x y z
N MET A 1 51.66 5.36 8.66
CA MET A 1 50.37 5.15 9.36
C MET A 1 49.48 6.33 9.02
N PHE A 2 48.38 6.10 8.31
CA PHE A 2 47.40 7.17 8.01
C PHE A 2 46.44 7.27 9.18
N ASN A 3 46.47 8.40 9.88
CA ASN A 3 45.59 8.71 11.00
C ASN A 3 44.33 9.38 10.42
N ILE A 4 43.33 8.56 10.07
CA ILE A 4 42.04 9.07 9.59
C ILE A 4 41.27 9.52 10.83
N ASN A 5 41.37 10.82 11.18
CA ASN A 5 40.38 11.45 12.05
C ASN A 5 39.11 11.58 11.22
N ILE A 6 38.25 10.56 11.28
CA ILE A 6 36.87 10.68 10.80
C ILE A 6 36.24 11.73 11.71
N ASP A 7 35.95 12.89 11.14
CA ASP A 7 35.22 13.95 11.84
C ASP A 7 33.80 13.41 12.10
N GLU A 8 33.57 13.03 13.35
CA GLU A 8 32.36 12.33 13.79
C GLU A 8 31.09 13.16 13.49
N GLN A 9 31.25 14.48 13.35
CA GLN A 9 30.18 15.40 12.95
C GLN A 9 29.82 15.24 11.47
N GLU A 10 30.80 15.14 10.57
CA GLU A 10 30.58 15.03 9.13
C GLU A 10 29.91 13.69 8.77
N ALA A 11 30.28 12.60 9.46
CA ALA A 11 29.63 11.31 9.33
C ALA A 11 28.17 11.32 9.81
N ARG A 12 27.87 12.09 10.86
CA ARG A 12 26.54 12.20 11.44
C ARG A 12 25.61 13.04 10.56
N GLU A 13 26.11 14.12 9.96
CA GLU A 13 25.36 14.95 9.03
C GLU A 13 24.96 14.18 7.76
N LEU A 14 25.89 13.38 7.20
CA LEU A 14 25.59 12.52 6.04
C LEU A 14 24.55 11.44 6.37
N LEU A 15 24.62 10.85 7.56
CA LEU A 15 23.62 9.89 8.02
C LEU A 15 22.26 10.55 8.25
N GLU A 16 22.23 11.73 8.86
CA GLU A 16 20.99 12.47 9.13
C GLU A 16 20.31 12.93 7.83
N GLN A 17 21.07 13.35 6.82
CA GLN A 17 20.55 13.65 5.49
C GLN A 17 19.97 12.40 4.81
N ALA A 18 20.66 11.27 4.86
CA ALA A 18 20.18 10.02 4.27
C ALA A 18 18.91 9.49 4.97
N ILE A 19 18.83 9.65 6.30
CA ILE A 19 17.64 9.30 7.09
C ILE A 19 16.48 10.23 6.73
N ASN A 20 16.70 11.55 6.70
CA ASN A 20 15.65 12.52 6.42
C ASN A 20 15.11 12.41 4.99
N GLN A 21 15.96 12.15 3.99
CA GLN A 21 15.51 11.87 2.63
C GLN A 21 14.58 10.64 2.58
N ARG A 22 14.95 9.57 3.28
CA ARG A 22 14.13 8.35 3.35
C ARG A 22 12.82 8.58 4.11
N VAL A 23 12.83 9.42 5.15
CA VAL A 23 11.63 9.80 5.91
C VAL A 23 10.70 10.68 5.07
N ASP A 24 11.22 11.63 4.30
CA ASP A 24 10.42 12.48 3.42
C ASP A 24 9.83 11.72 2.21
N GLU A 25 10.55 10.71 1.69
CA GLU A 25 10.02 9.77 0.69
C GLU A 25 8.84 8.97 1.27
N LEU A 26 8.97 8.50 2.51
CA LEU A 26 7.91 7.78 3.23
C LEU A 26 6.73 8.68 3.60
N ALA A 27 6.97 9.97 3.90
CA ALA A 27 5.92 10.93 4.23
C ALA A 27 5.17 11.46 3.00
N LYS A 28 5.81 11.46 1.82
CA LYS A 28 5.18 11.81 0.53
C LYS A 28 4.27 10.71 -0.01
N GLU A 29 4.41 9.47 0.46
CA GLU A 29 3.35 8.47 0.28
C GLU A 29 2.15 8.91 1.12
N LYS A 30 1.15 9.52 0.46
CA LYS A 30 -0.16 9.80 1.07
C LYS A 30 -0.64 8.54 1.80
N PHE A 31 -0.60 8.56 3.13
CA PHE A 31 -1.01 7.42 3.95
C PHE A 31 -2.43 6.96 3.61
N PHE A 32 -3.29 7.90 3.20
CA PHE A 32 -4.65 7.64 2.81
C PHE A 32 -4.94 8.15 1.41
N MET A 33 -5.49 7.27 0.57
CA MET A 33 -6.02 7.59 -0.75
C MET A 33 -7.53 7.76 -0.68
N THR A 34 -8.03 8.71 -1.47
CA THR A 34 -9.45 8.87 -1.74
C THR A 34 -9.94 7.74 -2.65
N TYR A 35 -11.26 7.63 -2.78
CA TYR A 35 -11.86 6.69 -3.72
C TYR A 35 -11.35 6.88 -5.15
N LYS A 36 -11.20 8.13 -5.60
CA LYS A 36 -10.72 8.44 -6.95
C LYS A 36 -9.28 7.94 -7.13
N GLU A 37 -8.42 8.23 -6.16
CA GLU A 37 -7.02 7.80 -6.19
C GLU A 37 -6.90 6.27 -6.12
N LEU A 38 -7.75 5.57 -5.34
CA LEU A 38 -7.80 4.11 -5.33
C LEU A 38 -8.20 3.53 -6.70
N SER A 39 -9.20 4.13 -7.34
CA SER A 39 -9.67 3.76 -8.68
C SER A 39 -8.57 3.90 -9.73
N GLU A 40 -7.80 4.99 -9.67
CA GLU A 40 -6.64 5.23 -10.53
C GLU A 40 -5.48 4.28 -10.19
N TYR A 41 -5.24 4.03 -8.90
CA TYR A 41 -4.14 3.19 -8.42
C TYR A 41 -4.29 1.72 -8.84
N LEU A 42 -5.47 1.15 -8.67
CA LEU A 42 -5.76 -0.24 -9.05
C LEU A 42 -6.24 -0.37 -10.50
N ASN A 43 -6.45 0.75 -11.20
CA ASN A 43 -7.07 0.81 -12.52
C ASN A 43 -8.43 0.04 -12.57
N LEU A 44 -9.23 0.22 -11.53
CA LEU A 44 -10.55 -0.42 -11.36
C LEU A 44 -11.66 0.61 -11.35
N SER A 45 -12.81 0.27 -11.92
CA SER A 45 -14.00 1.10 -11.83
C SER A 45 -14.57 1.08 -10.40
N LYS A 46 -15.27 2.16 -10.00
CA LYS A 46 -15.93 2.25 -8.70
C LYS A 46 -16.82 1.03 -8.37
N PRO A 47 -17.76 0.59 -9.22
CA PRO A 47 -18.58 -0.58 -8.88
C PRO A 47 -17.73 -1.84 -8.62
N THR A 48 -16.63 -2.00 -9.36
CA THR A 48 -15.70 -3.12 -9.17
C THR A 48 -14.98 -3.04 -7.82
N ILE A 49 -14.59 -1.85 -7.38
CA ILE A 49 -13.96 -1.65 -6.06
C ILE A 49 -14.93 -1.96 -4.93
N GLU A 50 -16.19 -1.52 -5.03
CA GLU A 50 -17.18 -1.84 -3.99
C GLU A 50 -17.43 -3.35 -3.92
N GLU A 51 -17.66 -3.99 -5.08
CA GLU A 51 -18.00 -5.40 -5.14
C GLU A 51 -16.83 -6.32 -4.79
N LEU A 52 -15.63 -6.08 -5.34
CA LEU A 52 -14.49 -6.97 -5.20
C LEU A 52 -13.65 -6.67 -3.95
N LEU A 53 -13.55 -5.43 -3.52
CA LEU A 53 -12.67 -5.06 -2.41
C LEU A 53 -13.47 -4.81 -1.14
N ILE A 54 -14.37 -3.83 -1.15
CA ILE A 54 -15.09 -3.39 0.06
C ILE A 54 -16.01 -4.50 0.59
N ASN A 55 -16.84 -5.09 -0.28
CA ASN A 55 -17.76 -6.17 0.12
C ASN A 55 -17.04 -7.46 0.54
N ASN A 56 -15.78 -7.62 0.14
CA ASN A 56 -14.93 -8.75 0.55
C ASN A 56 -14.03 -8.43 1.75
N GLY A 57 -14.27 -7.30 2.44
CA GLY A 57 -13.65 -7.02 3.73
C GLY A 57 -12.36 -6.20 3.67
N MET A 58 -12.06 -5.54 2.53
CA MET A 58 -10.96 -4.58 2.48
C MET A 58 -11.21 -3.45 3.49
N LYS A 59 -10.19 -3.13 4.29
CA LYS A 59 -10.29 -2.08 5.31
C LYS A 59 -10.42 -0.70 4.66
N TYR A 60 -11.33 0.11 5.19
CA TYR A 60 -11.49 1.50 4.82
C TYR A 60 -11.92 2.32 6.03
N TYR A 61 -11.69 3.63 5.94
CA TYR A 61 -12.08 4.59 6.96
C TYR A 61 -13.07 5.56 6.36
N MET A 62 -14.17 5.83 7.07
CA MET A 62 -15.06 6.94 6.73
C MET A 62 -14.65 8.18 7.52
N VAL A 63 -14.32 9.24 6.79
CA VAL A 63 -14.05 10.56 7.38
C VAL A 63 -15.14 11.51 6.87
N GLY A 64 -16.14 11.75 7.72
CA GLY A 64 -17.37 12.46 7.35
C GLY A 64 -18.16 11.67 6.30
N SER A 65 -18.33 12.25 5.11
CA SER A 65 -19.01 11.63 3.96
C SER A 65 -18.05 11.01 2.94
N THR A 66 -16.75 10.96 3.23
CA THR A 66 -15.73 10.52 2.26
C THR A 66 -14.97 9.28 2.72
N TYR A 67 -14.71 8.39 1.76
CA TYR A 67 -13.90 7.20 1.95
C TYR A 67 -12.41 7.55 1.95
N ARG A 68 -11.66 6.92 2.85
CA ARG A 68 -10.21 6.97 2.94
C ARG A 68 -9.67 5.54 3.05
N PHE A 69 -8.74 5.20 2.17
CA PHE A 69 -8.13 3.88 2.10
C PHE A 69 -6.66 4.02 2.44
N LYS A 70 -6.17 3.24 3.39
CA LYS A 70 -4.74 3.29 3.72
C LYS A 70 -3.97 2.49 2.69
N LYS A 71 -2.93 3.07 2.07
CA LYS A 71 -2.16 2.39 1.00
C LYS A 71 -1.63 1.04 1.47
N SER A 72 -1.06 0.98 2.67
CA SER A 72 -0.56 -0.28 3.25
C SER A 72 -1.62 -1.37 3.35
N ASP A 73 -2.85 -1.00 3.70
CA ASP A 73 -3.94 -1.95 3.89
C ASP A 73 -4.49 -2.44 2.54
N VAL A 74 -4.46 -1.57 1.52
CA VAL A 74 -4.80 -1.93 0.13
C VAL A 74 -3.75 -2.89 -0.43
N ASP A 75 -2.46 -2.57 -0.27
CA ASP A 75 -1.35 -3.39 -0.74
C ASP A 75 -1.38 -4.78 -0.08
N GLU A 76 -1.57 -4.84 1.24
CA GLU A 76 -1.71 -6.09 2.00
C GLU A 76 -2.92 -6.92 1.51
N PHE A 77 -4.04 -6.26 1.20
CA PHE A 77 -5.23 -6.95 0.70
C PHE A 77 -5.00 -7.53 -0.71
N MET A 78 -4.36 -6.76 -1.59
CA MET A 78 -4.02 -7.22 -2.93
C MET A 78 -3.01 -8.37 -2.89
N GLU A 79 -2.01 -8.32 -2.01
CA GLU A 79 -1.06 -9.41 -1.80
C GLU A 79 -1.73 -10.70 -1.30
N LYS A 80 -2.72 -10.58 -0.41
CA LYS A 80 -3.54 -11.74 0.00
C LYS A 80 -4.34 -12.33 -1.15
N ILE A 81 -4.85 -11.51 -2.07
CA ILE A 81 -5.55 -12.03 -3.25
C ILE A 81 -4.56 -12.71 -4.19
N THR A 82 -3.45 -12.04 -4.54
CA THR A 82 -2.48 -12.52 -5.53
C THR A 82 -1.71 -13.75 -5.07
N SER A 83 -1.43 -13.89 -3.78
CA SER A 83 -0.79 -15.09 -3.21
C SER A 83 -1.63 -16.36 -3.37
N HIS A 84 -2.95 -16.23 -3.57
CA HIS A 84 -3.85 -17.35 -3.84
C HIS A 84 -4.24 -17.44 -5.33
N MET A 85 -3.64 -16.61 -6.19
CA MET A 85 -3.76 -16.71 -7.65
C MET A 85 -2.69 -17.64 -8.22
N ASP A 86 -3.12 -18.46 -9.16
CA ASP A 86 -2.36 -19.38 -9.99
C ASP A 86 -2.63 -19.02 -11.47
N ILE A 87 -1.91 -19.64 -12.38
CA ILE A 87 -1.93 -19.39 -13.83
C ILE A 87 -3.35 -19.56 -14.41
N HIS A 88 -4.22 -20.31 -13.73
CA HIS A 88 -5.59 -20.62 -14.13
C HIS A 88 -6.67 -19.69 -13.54
N ASN A 89 -6.36 -18.89 -12.51
CA ASN A 89 -7.29 -17.97 -11.83
C ASN A 89 -6.68 -16.58 -11.64
N ASN A 90 -6.09 -16.03 -12.70
CA ASN A 90 -5.39 -14.73 -12.69
C ASN A 90 -6.31 -13.52 -13.02
N ASP A 91 -7.62 -13.71 -13.14
CA ASP A 91 -8.58 -12.61 -13.37
C ASP A 91 -9.34 -12.28 -12.09
N LEU A 92 -8.99 -11.15 -11.48
CA LEU A 92 -9.59 -10.66 -10.23
C LEU A 92 -11.13 -10.55 -10.29
N LYS A 93 -11.71 -10.33 -11.49
CA LYS A 93 -13.16 -10.24 -11.68
C LYS A 93 -13.87 -11.59 -11.70
N GLN A 94 -13.16 -12.66 -12.06
CA GLN A 94 -13.70 -14.02 -12.16
C GLN A 94 -13.51 -14.81 -10.86
N ILE A 95 -12.70 -14.27 -9.94
CA ILE A 95 -12.36 -14.92 -8.69
C ILE A 95 -13.40 -14.58 -7.62
N ASN A 96 -13.88 -15.61 -6.93
CA ASN A 96 -14.71 -15.42 -5.74
C ASN A 96 -13.82 -15.09 -4.54
N VAL A 97 -13.51 -13.80 -4.38
CA VAL A 97 -12.63 -13.27 -3.32
C VAL A 97 -13.10 -13.70 -1.93
N LYS A 98 -14.42 -13.73 -1.68
CA LYS A 98 -15.01 -14.19 -0.41
C LYS A 98 -14.64 -15.65 -0.10
N LYS A 99 -14.66 -16.52 -1.10
CA LYS A 99 -14.32 -17.95 -0.94
C LYS A 99 -12.82 -18.14 -0.66
N LEU A 100 -11.96 -17.37 -1.33
CA LEU A 100 -10.52 -17.41 -1.10
C LEU A 100 -10.17 -16.99 0.34
N LEU A 101 -10.71 -15.86 0.80
CA LEU A 101 -10.43 -15.34 2.14
C LEU A 101 -11.08 -16.17 3.26
N SER A 102 -12.14 -16.93 2.97
CA SER A 102 -12.78 -17.84 3.93
C SER A 102 -12.07 -19.18 4.14
N THR A 103 -11.07 -19.50 3.31
CA THR A 103 -10.29 -20.74 3.42
C THR A 103 -9.08 -20.58 4.36
N ILE A 104 -8.91 -19.37 4.93
CA ILE A 104 -7.90 -19.01 5.92
C ILE A 104 -8.41 -19.26 7.34
#